data_AF-A0A4P6Y678-F1
#
_entry.id   AF-A0A4P6Y678-F1
#
_cell.length_a   1.000
_cell.length_b   1.000
_cell.length_c   1.000
_cell.angle_alpha   90.00
_cell.angle_beta   90.00
_cell.angle_gamma   90.00
#
_symmetry.space_group_name_H-M   'P 1'
#
loop_
_entity.id
_entity.type
_entity.pdbx_description
1 polymer ?
#
loop_
_entity_poly.entity_id
_entity_poly.type
_entity_poly.pdbx_seq_one_letter_code
_entity_poly.pdbx_strand_id
1 'polypeptide(L)'
;MEIEIYKTKENTTEVRVLFQKETVWLNQAQLAELFEKDRTVVSKHIRNIFKEGELEEKVVCAKFAHTTQHGAVKGKTQEAISNYYNLDVIIYQYRKKQGICCIL
;
A
#
# COMPACT_ATOMS: atom_id res chain seq x y z
N MET A 1 -4.04 16.82 0.02
CA MET A 1 -4.11 15.39 0.38
C MET A 1 -5.53 14.99 0.12
N GLU A 2 -5.77 14.16 -0.88
CA GLU A 2 -7.12 13.79 -1.30
C GLU A 2 -7.30 12.28 -1.12
N ILE A 3 -8.47 11.88 -0.62
CA ILE A 3 -8.82 10.47 -0.47
C ILE A 3 -9.87 10.17 -1.52
N GLU A 4 -9.56 9.23 -2.39
CA GLU A 4 -10.49 8.74 -3.41
C GLU A 4 -10.94 7.32 -3.04
N ILE A 5 -12.19 7.01 -3.40
CA ILE A 5 -12.79 5.70 -3.14
C ILE A 5 -12.99 4.99 -4.46
N TYR A 6 -12.29 3.88 -4.65
CA TYR A 6 -12.40 3.05 -5.83
C TYR A 6 -13.23 1.81 -5.51
N LYS A 7 -14.23 1.53 -6.35
CA LYS A 7 -15.09 0.35 -6.24
C LYS A 7 -14.90 -0.56 -7.45
N THR A 8 -14.91 -1.86 -7.21
CA THR A 8 -14.97 -2.85 -8.30
C THR A 8 -16.30 -2.73 -9.05
N LYS A 9 -16.35 -3.16 -10.32
CA LYS A 9 -17.58 -3.12 -11.14
C LYS A 9 -18.76 -3.85 -10.48
N GLU A 10 -18.47 -4.83 -9.63
CA GLU A 10 -19.44 -5.63 -8.89
C GLU A 10 -19.78 -5.04 -7.51
N ASN A 11 -19.23 -3.88 -7.16
CA ASN A 11 -19.41 -3.19 -5.87
C ASN A 11 -18.97 -4.03 -4.65
N THR A 12 -18.18 -5.08 -4.87
CA THR A 12 -17.76 -6.07 -3.86
C THR A 12 -16.57 -5.61 -3.02
N THR A 13 -15.70 -4.76 -3.58
CA THR A 13 -14.49 -4.28 -2.90
C THR A 13 -14.43 -2.76 -2.98
N GLU A 14 -14.28 -2.11 -1.83
CA GLU A 14 -14.11 -0.66 -1.70
C GLU A 14 -12.70 -0.36 -1.19
N VAL A 15 -11.82 0.15 -2.06
CA VAL A 15 -10.47 0.54 -1.65
C VAL A 15 -10.40 2.06 -1.55
N ARG A 16 -10.18 2.54 -0.32
CA ARG A 16 -9.84 3.94 -0.08
C ARG A 16 -8.39 4.14 -0.43
N VAL A 17 -8.08 5.10 -1.29
CA VAL A 17 -6.72 5.34 -1.74
C VAL A 17 -6.32 6.76 -1.45
N LEU A 18 -5.04 6.96 -1.18
CA LEU A 18 -4.48 8.28 -1.00
C LEU A 18 -3.97 8.77 -2.36
N PHE A 19 -4.50 9.89 -2.85
CA PHE A 19 -4.03 10.52 -4.08
C PHE A 19 -3.11 11.70 -3.76
N GLN A 20 -1.86 11.63 -4.23
CA GLN A 20 -0.87 12.68 -4.04
C GLN A 20 0.17 12.67 -5.16
N LYS A 21 0.51 13.86 -5.69
CA LYS A 21 1.50 14.02 -6.77
C LYS A 21 1.18 13.13 -7.97
N GLU A 22 -0.08 13.14 -8.40
CA GLU A 22 -0.57 12.39 -9.57
C GLU A 22 -0.37 10.86 -9.47
N THR A 23 -0.13 10.34 -8.27
CA THR A 23 -0.01 8.91 -8.03
C THR A 23 -0.83 8.47 -6.83
N VAL A 24 -1.15 7.18 -6.85
CA VAL A 24 -1.96 6.51 -5.84
C VAL A 24 -1.03 5.86 -4.82
N TRP A 25 -1.34 6.05 -3.55
CA TRP A 25 -0.60 5.51 -2.42
C TRP A 25 -1.51 4.61 -1.59
N LEU A 26 -1.03 3.40 -1.31
CA LEU A 26 -1.72 2.41 -0.48
C LEU A 26 -0.82 1.89 0.65
N ASN A 27 -1.39 1.71 1.84
CA ASN A 27 -0.71 1.01 2.91
C ASN A 27 -0.81 -0.53 2.74
N GLN A 28 -0.07 -1.29 3.54
CA GLN A 28 -0.04 -2.75 3.43
C GLN A 28 -1.40 -3.43 3.65
N ALA A 29 -2.28 -2.84 4.45
CA ALA A 29 -3.62 -3.39 4.69
C ALA A 29 -4.52 -3.20 3.47
N GLN A 30 -4.46 -2.02 2.83
CA GLN A 30 -5.17 -1.75 1.58
C GLN A 30 -4.66 -2.62 0.44
N LEU A 31 -3.35 -2.86 0.37
CA LEU A 31 -2.77 -3.81 -0.60
C LEU A 31 -3.26 -5.25 -0.35
N ALA A 32 -3.35 -5.66 0.92
CA ALA A 32 -3.86 -6.97 1.29
C ALA A 32 -5.32 -7.17 0.82
N GLU A 33 -6.16 -6.16 1.03
CA GLU A 33 -7.54 -6.13 0.55
C GLU A 33 -7.62 -6.14 -0.99
N LEU A 34 -6.87 -5.26 -1.65
CA LEU A 34 -6.85 -5.14 -3.11
C LEU A 34 -6.44 -6.44 -3.82
N PHE A 35 -5.49 -7.19 -3.24
CA PHE A 35 -4.99 -8.43 -3.84
C PHE A 35 -5.65 -9.69 -3.30
N GLU A 36 -6.57 -9.55 -2.33
CA GLU A 36 -7.20 -10.66 -1.59
C GLU A 36 -6.12 -11.60 -1.00
N LYS A 37 -5.16 -11.00 -0.30
CA LYS A 37 -4.03 -11.71 0.33
C LYS A 37 -3.88 -11.31 1.78
N ASP A 38 -3.28 -12.20 2.57
CA ASP A 38 -2.88 -11.84 3.92
C ASP A 38 -1.84 -10.73 3.91
N ARG A 39 -1.96 -9.82 4.88
CA ARG A 39 -0.99 -8.75 5.09
C ARG A 39 0.44 -9.27 5.22
N THR A 40 0.63 -10.43 5.85
CA THR A 40 1.94 -11.08 6.00
C THR A 40 2.57 -11.46 4.65
N VAL A 41 1.76 -11.92 3.70
CA VAL A 41 2.17 -12.22 2.34
C VAL A 41 2.59 -10.93 1.64
N VAL A 42 1.78 -9.89 1.70
CA VAL A 42 2.13 -8.56 1.13
C VAL A 42 3.45 -8.05 1.70
N SER A 43 3.64 -8.09 3.02
CA SER A 43 4.89 -7.68 3.66
C SER A 43 6.10 -8.50 3.18
N LYS A 44 5.93 -9.81 2.98
CA LYS A 44 6.98 -10.69 2.45
C LYS A 44 7.36 -10.29 1.02
N HIS A 45 6.38 -10.07 0.15
CA HIS A 45 6.64 -9.68 -1.24
C HIS A 45 7.34 -8.32 -1.31
N ILE A 46 6.87 -7.31 -0.57
CA ILE A 46 7.52 -5.98 -0.53
C ILE A 46 8.98 -6.10 -0.06
N ARG A 47 9.23 -6.90 0.97
CA ARG A 47 10.59 -7.16 1.45
C ARG A 47 11.46 -7.79 0.35
N ASN A 48 10.94 -8.77 -0.38
CA ASN A 48 11.68 -9.43 -1.44
C ASN A 48 11.99 -8.48 -2.59
N ILE A 49 11.03 -7.65 -3.02
CA ILE A 49 11.23 -6.62 -4.05
C ILE A 49 12.46 -5.75 -3.74
N PHE A 50 12.54 -5.25 -2.51
CA PHE A 50 13.66 -4.39 -2.10
C PHE A 50 14.96 -5.17 -1.89
N LYS A 51 14.87 -6.42 -1.40
CA LYS A 51 16.03 -7.30 -1.24
C LYS A 51 16.65 -7.68 -2.58
N GLU A 52 15.83 -7.92 -3.60
CA GLU A 52 16.23 -8.30 -4.95
C GLU A 52 16.59 -7.07 -5.81
N GLY A 53 16.34 -5.85 -5.30
CA GLY A 53 16.62 -4.61 -6.00
C GLY A 53 15.70 -4.35 -7.20
N GLU A 54 14.56 -5.04 -7.29
CA GLU A 54 13.64 -4.90 -8.42
C GLU A 54 12.92 -3.54 -8.41
N LEU A 55 12.78 -2.91 -7.23
CA LEU A 55 12.34 -1.52 -7.09
C LEU A 55 13.16 -0.80 -6.02
N GLU A 56 13.34 0.51 -6.19
CA GLU A 56 14.01 1.36 -5.20
C GLU A 56 13.01 1.87 -4.15
N GLU A 57 13.20 1.48 -2.88
CA GLU A 57 12.30 1.84 -1.78
C GLU A 57 12.09 3.36 -1.66
N LYS A 58 13.11 4.18 -1.91
CA LYS A 58 13.01 5.65 -1.83
C LYS A 58 12.07 6.27 -2.86
N VAL A 59 11.84 5.59 -3.97
CA VAL A 59 10.99 6.04 -5.07
C VAL A 59 9.55 5.60 -4.84
N VAL A 60 9.38 4.36 -4.35
CA VAL A 60 8.07 3.71 -4.31
C VAL A 60 7.44 3.65 -2.92
N CYS A 61 8.16 4.03 -1.86
CA CYS A 61 7.69 4.03 -0.48
C CYS A 61 7.73 5.44 0.11
N ALA A 62 6.62 5.87 0.69
CA ALA A 62 6.51 7.13 1.42
C ALA A 62 5.94 6.91 2.82
N LYS A 63 6.44 7.68 3.78
CA LYS A 63 5.95 7.67 5.17
C LYS A 63 4.90 8.76 5.31
N PHE A 64 3.67 8.37 5.62
CA PHE A 64 2.59 9.29 5.93
C PHE A 64 2.31 9.24 7.43
N ALA A 65 2.38 10.40 8.08
CA ALA A 65 2.00 10.57 9.46
C ALA A 65 0.49 10.79 9.53
N HIS A 66 -0.23 9.89 10.18
CA HIS A 66 -1.65 10.05 10.46
C HIS A 66 -1.83 10.16 11.97
N THR A 67 -2.62 11.15 12.40
CA THR A 67 -2.96 11.32 13.81
C THR A 67 -4.08 10.35 14.15
N THR A 68 -3.75 9.27 14.84
CA THR A 68 -4.74 8.34 15.38
C THR A 68 -5.03 8.76 16.82
N GLN A 69 -6.30 8.84 17.22
CA GLN A 69 -6.63 8.99 18.63
C GLN A 69 -6.12 7.77 19.40
N HIS A 70 -5.41 8.00 20.51
CA HIS A 70 -5.03 6.92 21.40
C HIS A 70 -6.30 6.28 21.97
N GLY A 71 -6.53 5.01 21.67
CA GLY A 71 -7.66 4.26 22.20
C GLY A 71 -7.66 4.08 23.73
N ALA A 72 -6.58 4.44 24.43
CA ALA A 72 -6.40 4.19 25.85
C ALA A 72 -6.41 5.43 26.76
N VAL A 73 -6.26 6.66 26.22
CA VAL A 73 -6.19 7.88 27.04
C VAL A 73 -6.88 9.05 26.35
N LYS A 74 -7.97 9.54 26.95
CA LYS A 74 -8.70 10.72 26.49
C LYS A 74 -7.75 11.94 26.47
N GLY A 75 -7.49 12.51 25.30
CA GLY A 75 -6.71 13.75 25.16
C GLY A 75 -5.24 13.60 24.72
N LYS A 76 -4.75 12.39 24.39
CA LYS A 76 -3.45 12.21 23.72
C LYS A 76 -3.63 11.76 22.27
N THR A 77 -3.00 12.44 21.32
CA THR A 77 -2.87 11.99 19.93
C THR A 77 -1.53 11.28 19.78
N GLN A 78 -1.51 10.12 19.11
CA GLN A 78 -0.26 9.51 18.65
C GLN A 78 -0.12 9.73 17.15
N GLU A 79 1.04 10.19 16.73
CA GLU A 79 1.39 10.21 15.31
C GLU A 79 1.75 8.77 14.90
N ALA A 80 0.82 8.09 14.23
CA ALA A 80 1.09 6.81 13.62
C ALA A 80 1.74 7.05 12.26
N ILE A 81 3.04 6.80 12.17
CA ILE A 81 3.77 6.83 10.90
C ILE A 81 3.51 5.49 10.20
N SER A 82 2.80 5.53 9.07
CA SER A 82 2.53 4.36 8.24
C SER A 82 3.29 4.47 6.92
N ASN A 83 3.84 3.34 6.47
CA ASN A 83 4.42 3.23 5.13
C ASN A 83 3.30 3.04 4.11
N TYR A 84 3.35 3.82 3.04
CA TYR A 84 2.51 3.68 1.87
C TYR A 84 3.39 3.41 0.65
N TYR A 85 2.83 2.65 -0.28
CA TYR A 85 3.49 2.22 -1.50
C TYR A 85 2.73 2.76 -2.70
N ASN A 86 3.48 3.24 -3.70
CA ASN A 86 2.92 3.84 -4.89
C ASN A 86 2.41 2.78 -5.90
N LEU A 87 1.92 3.25 -7.04
CA LEU A 87 1.40 2.41 -8.11
C LEU A 87 2.40 1.39 -8.67
N ASP A 88 3.71 1.66 -8.63
CA ASP A 88 4.72 0.75 -9.18
C ASP A 88 4.76 -0.56 -8.41
N VAL A 89 4.66 -0.51 -7.08
CA VAL A 89 4.56 -1.71 -6.23
C VAL A 89 3.29 -2.48 -6.54
N ILE A 90 2.17 -1.79 -6.78
CA ILE A 90 0.88 -2.40 -7.11
C ILE A 90 0.97 -3.15 -8.44
N ILE A 91 1.45 -2.48 -9.50
CA ILE A 91 1.60 -3.06 -10.83
C ILE A 91 2.55 -4.25 -10.79
N TYR A 92 3.65 -4.11 -10.06
CA TYR A 92 4.63 -5.18 -9.89
C TYR A 92 4.02 -6.45 -9.27
N GLN A 93 3.27 -6.29 -8.17
CA GLN A 93 2.59 -7.40 -7.50
C GLN A 93 1.58 -8.09 -8.41
N TYR A 94 0.85 -7.31 -9.21
CA TYR A 94 -0.08 -7.85 -10.20
C TYR A 94 0.63 -8.70 -11.27
N ARG A 95 1.78 -8.23 -11.79
CA ARG A 95 2.59 -8.97 -12.77
C ARG A 95 3.09 -10.31 -12.21
N LYS A 96 3.63 -10.31 -10.99
CA LYS A 96 4.08 -11.56 -10.33
C LYS A 96 2.91 -12.51 -10.05
N LYS A 97 1.71 -12.01 -9.71
CA LYS A 97 0.49 -12.84 -9.56
C LYS A 97 0.12 -13.56 -10.86
N GLN A 98 0.31 -12.94 -12.01
CA GLN A 98 0.04 -13.53 -13.33
C GLN A 98 1.16 -14.44 -13.86
N GLY A 99 2.19 -14.73 -13.06
CA GLY A 99 3.34 -15.53 -13.49
C GLY A 99 4.27 -14.80 -14.46
N ILE A 100 4.09 -13.48 -14.64
CA ILE A 100 4.99 -12.67 -15.46
C ILE A 100 6.21 -12.35 -14.60
N CYS A 101 7.23 -13.19 -14.72
CA CYS A 101 8.53 -12.92 -14.14
C CYS A 101 9.17 -11.77 -14.91
N CYS A 102 9.29 -10.59 -14.29
CA CYS A 102 10.16 -9.53 -14.79
C CYS A 102 11.63 -9.95 -14.56
N ILE A 103 12.14 -10.80 -15.45
CA ILE A 103 13.55 -10.79 -15.81
C ILE A 103 13.56 -10.01 -17.12
N LEU A 104 14.01 -8.74 -17.07
CA LEU A 104 14.64 -8.14 -18.24
C LEU A 104 16.01 -8.81 -18.42
#